data_AF-A0A958YEC2-F1
#
_entry.id   AF-A0A958YEC2-F1
#
_cell.length_a   1.000
_cell.length_b   1.000
_cell.length_c   1.000
_cell.angle_alpha   90.00
_cell.angle_beta   90.00
_cell.angle_gamma   90.00
#
_symmetry.space_group_name_H-M   'P 1'
#
loop_
_entity.id
_entity.type
_entity.pdbx_description
1 polymer ?
#
loop_
_entity_poly.entity_id
_entity_poly.type
_entity_poly.pdbx_seq_one_letter_code
_entity_poly.pdbx_strand_id
1 'polypeptide(L)'
;AILPSGKKAAGLTFYYITKSIIEDDGVVKEFVIEQLALDTFKIVYVSSEELPKKRLDSIKSEMETYLEPNLSIIFERTDQLIRSKSGKLKQFSSFLK
;
A
#
# COMPACT_ATOMS: atom_id res chain seq x y z
N ALA A 1 4.60 -8.39 -6.44
CA ALA A 1 5.02 -8.91 -5.12
C ALA A 1 5.14 -10.43 -5.20
N ILE A 2 6.15 -11.01 -4.55
CA ILE A 2 6.20 -12.44 -4.23
C ILE A 2 5.71 -12.59 -2.80
N LEU A 3 4.75 -13.47 -2.55
CA LEU A 3 4.09 -13.62 -1.26
C LEU A 3 4.68 -14.79 -0.46
N PRO A 4 4.39 -14.92 0.85
CA PRO A 4 4.85 -16.04 1.68
C PRO A 4 4.54 -17.41 1.09
N SER A 5 3.40 -17.55 0.41
CA SER A 5 3.05 -18.78 -0.33
C SER A 5 3.92 -19.09 -1.56
N GLY A 6 4.84 -18.20 -1.94
CA GLY A 6 5.62 -18.26 -3.18
C GLY A 6 4.85 -17.78 -4.42
N LYS A 7 3.55 -17.48 -4.29
CA LYS A 7 2.74 -16.93 -5.38
C LYS A 7 3.15 -15.50 -5.70
N LYS A 8 2.91 -15.10 -6.94
CA LYS A 8 3.01 -13.70 -7.35
C LYS A 8 1.62 -13.06 -7.30
N ALA A 9 1.56 -11.84 -6.79
CA ALA A 9 0.34 -11.03 -6.84
C ALA A 9 -0.15 -10.90 -8.30
N ALA A 10 -1.47 -11.01 -8.51
CA ALA A 10 -2.05 -10.88 -9.83
C ALA A 10 -1.90 -9.45 -10.37
N GLY A 11 -1.92 -9.29 -11.70
CA GLY A 11 -1.57 -8.03 -12.35
C GLY A 11 -2.39 -6.82 -11.92
N LEU A 12 -3.68 -7.01 -11.60
CA LEU A 12 -4.60 -5.94 -11.17
C LEU A 12 -4.75 -5.84 -9.64
N THR A 13 -4.09 -6.69 -8.85
CA THR A 13 -4.19 -6.70 -7.39
C THR A 13 -3.93 -5.31 -6.80
N PHE A 14 -2.81 -4.69 -7.18
CA PHE A 14 -2.49 -3.36 -6.66
C PHE A 14 -3.45 -2.29 -7.17
N TYR A 15 -4.00 -2.41 -8.38
CA TYR A 15 -5.02 -1.47 -8.86
C TYR A 15 -6.25 -1.45 -7.93
N TYR A 16 -6.78 -2.59 -7.53
CA TYR A 16 -7.94 -2.63 -6.63
C TYR A 16 -7.63 -2.12 -5.22
N ILE A 17 -6.46 -2.49 -4.68
CA ILE A 17 -5.97 -1.96 -3.40
C ILE A 17 -5.82 -0.43 -3.49
N THR A 18 -5.21 0.09 -4.56
CA THR A 18 -5.01 1.54 -4.77
C THR A 18 -6.33 2.29 -4.83
N LYS A 19 -7.33 1.69 -5.48
CA LYS A 19 -8.66 2.25 -5.62
C LYS A 19 -9.37 2.34 -4.26
N SER A 20 -9.34 1.28 -3.46
CA SER A 20 -9.97 1.29 -2.13
C SER A 20 -9.32 2.31 -1.19
N ILE A 21 -7.99 2.52 -1.29
CA ILE A 21 -7.25 3.51 -0.48
C ILE A 21 -7.64 4.96 -0.84
N ILE A 22 -7.83 5.29 -2.13
CA ILE A 22 -8.13 6.66 -2.60
C ILE A 22 -9.61 7.03 -2.50
N GLU A 23 -10.54 6.07 -2.65
CA GLU A 23 -11.99 6.35 -2.75
C GLU A 23 -12.66 6.81 -1.43
N ASP A 24 -11.89 7.23 -0.42
CA ASP A 24 -12.36 7.60 0.92
C ASP A 24 -12.27 9.11 1.15
N ASP A 25 -13.38 9.80 0.81
CA ASP A 25 -13.68 11.22 1.04
C ASP A 25 -12.56 12.25 0.71
N GLY A 26 -11.53 11.83 -0.04
CA GLY A 26 -10.38 12.66 -0.39
C GLY A 26 -9.35 12.86 0.74
N VAL A 27 -9.42 12.09 1.84
CA VAL A 27 -8.50 12.22 3.00
C VAL A 27 -7.07 11.81 2.62
N VAL A 28 -6.93 10.71 1.87
CA VAL A 28 -5.65 10.26 1.32
C VAL A 28 -5.44 10.89 -0.05
N LYS A 29 -4.44 11.76 -0.16
CA LYS A 29 -4.10 12.46 -1.41
C LYS A 29 -3.21 11.62 -2.31
N GLU A 30 -2.22 10.97 -1.72
CA GLU A 30 -1.24 10.16 -2.42
C GLU A 30 -0.78 9.01 -1.53
N PHE A 31 -0.33 7.91 -2.11
CA PHE A 31 0.34 6.84 -1.37
C PHE A 31 1.31 6.07 -2.28
N VAL A 32 2.15 5.23 -1.66
CA VAL A 32 2.93 4.16 -2.30
C VAL A 32 2.92 2.92 -1.43
N ILE A 33 3.12 1.76 -2.05
CA ILE A 33 3.21 0.47 -1.40
C ILE A 33 4.62 -0.09 -1.59
N GLU A 34 5.27 -0.41 -0.49
CA GLU A 34 6.62 -0.95 -0.44
C GLU A 34 6.60 -2.35 0.17
N GLN A 35 7.04 -3.36 -0.59
CA GLN A 35 7.22 -4.71 -0.06
C GLN A 35 8.61 -4.80 0.58
N LEU A 36 8.65 -4.96 1.91
CA LEU A 36 9.88 -5.03 2.71
C LEU A 36 10.32 -6.47 2.99
N ALA A 37 9.35 -7.37 3.20
CA ALA A 37 9.55 -8.81 3.33
C ALA A 37 8.45 -9.53 2.55
N LEU A 38 8.48 -10.87 2.49
CA LEU A 38 7.45 -11.63 1.79
C LEU A 38 6.06 -11.28 2.35
N ASP A 39 5.91 -11.32 3.67
CA ASP A 39 4.68 -11.04 4.42
C ASP A 39 4.49 -9.57 4.80
N THR A 40 5.48 -8.71 4.56
CA THR A 40 5.52 -7.36 5.13
C THR A 40 5.44 -6.29 4.05
N PHE A 41 4.39 -5.49 4.13
CA PHE A 41 4.15 -4.35 3.24
C PHE A 41 4.07 -3.06 4.06
N LYS A 42 4.67 -2.00 3.54
CA LYS A 42 4.56 -0.65 4.09
C LYS A 42 3.77 0.23 3.14
N ILE A 43 2.75 0.89 3.67
CA ILE A 43 1.95 1.88 2.97
C ILE A 43 2.40 3.25 3.47
N VAL A 44 3.08 3.99 2.60
CA VAL A 44 3.48 5.37 2.86
C VAL A 44 2.45 6.28 2.21
N TYR A 45 1.85 7.20 2.94
CA TYR A 45 0.73 8.00 2.45
C TYR A 45 0.82 9.47 2.87
N VAL A 46 0.22 10.33 2.04
CA VAL A 46 0.04 11.76 2.28
C VAL A 46 -1.44 12.00 2.57
N SER A 47 -1.72 12.57 3.73
CA SER A 47 -3.08 12.91 4.14
C SER A 47 -3.11 14.23 4.91
N SER A 48 -4.23 14.95 4.82
CA SER A 48 -4.45 16.17 5.61
C SER A 48 -4.50 15.90 7.11
N GLU A 49 -4.92 14.70 7.50
CA GLU A 49 -5.15 14.29 8.88
C GLU A 49 -4.71 12.84 9.11
N GLU A 50 -4.56 12.45 10.38
CA GLU A 50 -4.24 11.08 10.75
C GLU A 50 -5.43 10.15 10.43
N LEU A 51 -5.15 9.01 9.81
CA LEU A 51 -6.19 8.05 9.45
C LEU A 51 -6.70 7.34 10.72
N PRO A 52 -8.02 7.24 10.92
CA PRO A 52 -8.58 6.54 12.07
C PRO A 52 -8.24 5.05 12.00
N LYS A 53 -8.09 4.40 13.16
CA LYS A 53 -7.74 2.97 13.23
C LYS A 53 -8.65 2.08 12.36
N LYS A 54 -9.96 2.33 12.36
CA LYS A 54 -10.94 1.62 11.51
C LYS A 54 -10.54 1.64 10.03
N ARG A 55 -9.98 2.74 9.55
CA ARG A 55 -9.52 2.90 8.18
C ARG A 55 -8.27 2.07 7.92
N LEU A 56 -7.30 2.12 8.83
CA LEU A 56 -6.09 1.30 8.74
C LEU A 56 -6.43 -0.20 8.73
N ASP A 57 -7.37 -0.62 9.57
CA ASP A 57 -7.87 -2.00 9.62
C ASP A 57 -8.58 -2.41 8.31
N SER A 58 -9.36 -1.50 7.72
CA SER A 58 -10.01 -1.72 6.42
C SER A 58 -8.99 -1.92 5.29
N ILE A 59 -7.96 -1.06 5.23
CA ILE A 59 -6.89 -1.18 4.22
C ILE A 59 -6.13 -2.49 4.43
N LYS A 60 -5.85 -2.87 5.68
CA LYS A 60 -5.23 -4.16 6.00
C LYS A 60 -6.08 -5.33 5.50
N SER A 61 -7.39 -5.31 5.73
CA SER A 61 -8.30 -6.35 5.27
C SER A 61 -8.32 -6.48 3.73
N GLU A 62 -8.32 -5.36 3.02
CA GLU A 62 -8.26 -5.35 1.55
C GLU A 62 -6.94 -5.90 1.02
N MET A 63 -5.82 -5.50 1.65
CA MET A 63 -4.49 -6.06 1.35
C MET A 63 -4.49 -7.58 1.49
N GLU A 64 -5.01 -8.11 2.60
CA GLU A 64 -5.08 -9.55 2.84
C GLU A 64 -6.03 -10.26 1.86
N THR A 65 -7.14 -9.62 1.49
CA THR A 65 -8.13 -10.15 0.54
C THR A 65 -7.54 -10.30 -0.86
N TYR A 66 -6.80 -9.30 -1.33
CA TYR A 66 -6.28 -9.28 -2.69
C TYR A 66 -4.88 -9.91 -2.85
N LEU A 67 -4.11 -10.02 -1.77
CA LEU A 67 -2.78 -10.64 -1.77
C LEU A 67 -2.85 -12.04 -1.17
N GLU A 68 -2.83 -12.15 0.16
CA GLU A 68 -3.07 -13.37 0.95
C GLU A 68 -3.22 -13.03 2.44
N PRO A 69 -3.79 -13.91 3.29
CA PRO A 69 -3.95 -13.65 4.72
C PRO A 69 -2.62 -13.60 5.49
N ASN A 70 -2.67 -13.06 6.71
CA ASN A 70 -1.55 -12.96 7.67
C ASN A 70 -0.42 -12.05 7.20
N LEU A 71 -0.76 -10.90 6.60
CA LEU A 71 0.23 -9.90 6.21
C LEU A 71 0.49 -8.90 7.34
N SER A 72 1.75 -8.51 7.47
CA SER A 72 2.17 -7.39 8.31
C SER A 72 2.10 -6.11 7.51
N ILE A 73 1.19 -5.21 7.89
CA ILE A 73 1.00 -3.93 7.20
C ILE A 73 1.47 -2.80 8.12
N ILE A 74 2.48 -2.07 7.65
CA ILE A 74 3.02 -0.88 8.31
C ILE A 74 2.45 0.35 7.63
N PHE A 75 2.00 1.32 8.40
CA PHE A 75 1.47 2.59 7.90
C PHE A 75 2.39 3.73 8.29
N GLU A 76 2.78 4.55 7.31
CA GLU A 76 3.67 5.70 7.52
C GLU A 76 3.03 6.93 6.86
N ARG A 77 2.64 7.92 7.67
CA ARG A 77 2.18 9.22 7.17
C ARG A 77 3.37 10.13 6.92
N THR A 78 3.37 10.78 5.76
CA THR A 78 4.38 11.79 5.39
C THR A 78 3.69 13.02 4.79
N ASP A 79 4.38 14.16 4.81
CA ASP A 79 3.89 15.39 4.18
C ASP A 79 4.02 15.33 2.64
N GLN A 80 4.97 14.54 2.13
CA GLN A 80 5.22 14.40 0.70
C GLN A 80 5.84 13.03 0.35
N LEU A 81 5.49 12.51 -0.83
CA LEU A 81 6.12 11.32 -1.40
C LEU A 81 7.29 11.65 -2.32
N ILE A 82 8.31 10.79 -2.29
CA ILE A 82 9.47 10.89 -3.18
C ILE A 82 9.09 10.45 -4.59
N ARG A 83 9.39 11.32 -5.56
CA ARG A 83 9.13 11.08 -6.99
C ARG A 83 10.43 10.75 -7.72
N SER A 84 10.30 10.06 -8.85
CA SER A 84 11.43 9.87 -9.76
C SER A 84 11.91 11.21 -10.34
N LYS A 85 13.11 11.24 -10.94
CA LYS A 85 13.64 12.42 -11.67
C LYS A 85 12.67 12.95 -12.75
N SER A 86 11.81 12.07 -13.28
CA SER A 86 10.78 12.42 -14.28
C SER A 86 9.48 12.99 -13.66
N GLY A 87 9.42 13.16 -12.34
CA GLY A 87 8.23 13.57 -11.61
C GLY A 87 7.18 12.46 -11.41
N LYS A 88 7.33 11.29 -12.06
CA LYS A 88 6.43 10.14 -11.88
C LYS A 88 6.56 9.55 -10.49
N LEU A 89 5.41 9.26 -9.88
CA LEU A 89 5.29 8.52 -8.62
C LEU A 89 5.17 7.02 -8.92
N LYS A 90 6.06 6.22 -8.33
CA LYS A 90 6.03 4.76 -8.49
C LYS A 90 5.17 4.15 -7.38
N GLN A 91 3.98 3.70 -7.74
CA GLN A 91 2.96 3.23 -6.80
C GLN A 91 3.36 1.96 -6.04
N PHE A 92 4.15 1.08 -6.64
CA PHE A 92 4.62 -0.15 -5.99
C PHE A 92 6.12 -0.36 -6.17
N SER A 93 6.81 -0.69 -5.08
CA SER A 93 8.20 -1.14 -5.10
C SER A 93 8.37 -2.39 -4.25
N SER A 94 9.17 -3.34 -4.74
CA SER A 94 9.60 -4.50 -3.96
C SER A 94 11.08 -4.37 -3.65
N PHE A 95 11.43 -4.56 -2.38
CA PHE A 95 12.81 -4.54 -1.88
C PHE A 95 13.36 -5.94 -1.59
N LEU A 96 12.58 -6.98 -1.94
CA LEU A 96 13.06 -8.36 -1.98
C LEU A 96 14.14 -8.48 -3.07
N LYS A 97 15.28 -9.08 -2.70
CA LYS A 97 16.37 -9.40 -3.62
C LYS A 97 16.07 -10.67 -4.43
#